data_AF-A0A0S3R812-F1
#
_entry.id   AF-A0A0S3R812-F1
#
_cell.length_a   1.000
_cell.length_b   1.000
_cell.length_c   1.000
_cell.angle_alpha   90.00
_cell.angle_beta   90.00
_cell.angle_gamma   90.00
#
_symmetry.space_group_name_H-M   'P 1'
#
loop_
_entity.id
_entity.type
_entity.pdbx_description
1 polymer ?
#
loop_
_entity_poly.entity_id
_entity_poly.type
_entity_poly.pdbx_seq_one_letter_code
_entity_poly.pdbx_strand_id
1 'polypeptide(L)'
;MVVFSHVKTMVAFVLAFLISVPSMVAYAANLYQDVDVTWGNGRGKILNNGQLLTLSLDSASGSGFQSKNQYLYGKIDMQIKLVPGNSAGTVTAYYLRSEGSSWDEIDFEFLGNLSGDPYIVHTNVYTQGKGNREQQFYLWFDPTADFHTYSFLWNPAHVVFYVDGRPIREFKNLEGAGVEYPKKQPMRLYSSLWNADDWATRGGLVKTDWSQAPFTASFRNLRVNGCVWSNGASSCKSGSSDKTWLSQQLDATNQKMLKWVQKNYMIYNYCTDIKRFPLGLPLECTVRTKSS
;
A
#
# COMPACT_ATOMS: atom_id res chain seq x y z
N MET A 1 76.88 -44.59 -4.33
CA MET A 1 75.47 -44.34 -4.65
C MET A 1 74.62 -45.02 -3.58
N VAL A 2 74.32 -44.30 -2.50
CA VAL A 2 73.36 -44.69 -1.44
C VAL A 2 72.69 -43.39 -1.00
N VAL A 3 71.36 -43.37 -1.08
CA VAL A 3 70.51 -42.23 -0.70
C VAL A 3 70.25 -42.29 0.80
N PHE A 4 70.39 -41.18 1.51
CA PHE A 4 69.76 -40.98 2.81
C PHE A 4 68.93 -39.71 2.81
N SER A 5 67.67 -39.90 3.19
CA SER A 5 66.59 -38.91 3.33
C SER A 5 66.81 -37.97 4.50
N HIS A 6 66.46 -36.70 4.37
CA HIS A 6 66.02 -35.86 5.48
C HIS A 6 64.75 -35.11 5.08
N VAL A 7 63.61 -35.60 5.57
CA VAL A 7 62.30 -34.96 5.48
C VAL A 7 62.27 -33.83 6.52
N LYS A 8 62.12 -32.58 6.07
CA LYS A 8 61.75 -31.47 6.96
C LYS A 8 60.24 -31.29 6.90
N THR A 9 59.59 -31.53 8.03
CA THR A 9 58.17 -31.34 8.28
C THR A 9 57.82 -29.85 8.17
N MET A 10 57.03 -29.45 7.16
CA MET A 10 56.37 -28.14 7.15
C MET A 10 55.07 -28.23 7.94
N VAL A 11 55.00 -27.53 9.07
CA VAL A 11 53.75 -27.29 9.80
C VAL A 11 53.07 -26.09 9.12
N ALA A 12 52.00 -26.33 8.37
CA ALA A 12 51.16 -25.27 7.82
C ALA A 12 50.11 -24.86 8.88
N PHE A 13 50.25 -23.65 9.43
CA PHE A 13 49.21 -23.02 10.24
C PHE A 13 48.09 -22.54 9.31
N VAL A 14 46.98 -23.26 9.27
CA VAL A 14 45.75 -22.78 8.62
C VAL A 14 45.05 -21.84 9.60
N LEU A 15 45.22 -20.53 9.41
CA LEU A 15 44.36 -19.54 10.05
C LEU A 15 42.97 -19.61 9.41
N ALA A 16 42.02 -20.22 10.11
CA ALA A 16 40.61 -20.13 9.77
C ALA A 16 40.11 -18.72 10.09
N PHE A 17 39.99 -17.86 9.06
CA PHE A 17 39.24 -16.61 9.17
C PHE A 17 37.74 -16.95 9.29
N LEU A 18 37.22 -16.93 10.51
CA LEU A 18 35.78 -16.90 10.77
C LEU A 18 35.25 -15.54 10.30
N ILE A 19 34.73 -15.51 9.07
CA ILE A 19 33.92 -14.39 8.58
C ILE A 19 32.61 -14.43 9.38
N SER A 20 32.54 -13.66 10.46
CA SER A 20 31.28 -13.40 11.15
C SER A 20 30.41 -12.56 10.23
N VAL A 21 29.53 -13.20 9.47
CA VAL A 21 28.44 -12.50 8.79
C VAL A 21 27.52 -11.97 9.90
N PRO A 22 27.34 -10.66 10.06
CA PRO A 22 26.39 -10.16 11.04
C PRO A 22 25.00 -10.63 10.60
N SER A 23 24.40 -11.51 11.39
CA SER A 23 22.99 -11.88 11.27
C SER A 23 22.17 -10.61 11.42
N MET A 24 21.74 -10.03 10.30
CA MET A 24 20.72 -8.98 10.31
C MET A 24 19.48 -9.60 10.94
N VAL A 25 19.25 -9.32 12.22
CA VAL A 25 18.01 -9.68 12.89
C VAL A 25 16.93 -8.83 12.23
N ALA A 26 16.22 -9.43 11.27
CA ALA A 26 14.99 -8.85 10.77
C ALA A 26 13.99 -8.90 11.95
N TYR A 27 13.75 -7.75 12.58
CA TYR A 27 12.63 -7.64 13.50
C TYR A 27 11.36 -7.94 12.70
N ALA A 28 10.71 -9.07 13.01
CA ALA A 28 9.40 -9.37 12.46
C ALA A 28 8.45 -8.23 12.84
N ALA A 29 7.71 -7.70 11.86
CA ALA A 29 6.70 -6.68 12.11
C ALA A 29 5.74 -7.15 13.22
N ASN A 30 5.44 -6.28 14.18
CA ASN A 30 4.59 -6.60 15.31
C ASN A 30 3.44 -5.60 15.38
N LEU A 31 2.27 -6.03 14.93
CA LEU A 31 1.08 -5.20 14.83
C LEU A 31 0.63 -4.63 16.19
N TYR A 32 0.99 -5.23 17.32
CA TYR A 32 0.72 -4.63 18.64
C TYR A 32 1.49 -3.33 18.87
N GLN A 33 2.62 -3.14 18.21
CA GLN A 33 3.44 -1.93 18.31
C GLN A 33 3.05 -0.89 17.26
N ASP A 34 2.54 -1.34 16.11
CA ASP A 34 2.36 -0.48 14.94
C ASP A 34 0.96 0.11 14.81
N VAL A 35 -0.08 -0.59 15.26
CA VAL A 35 -1.49 -0.20 15.04
C VAL A 35 -2.35 -0.29 16.30
N ASP A 36 -3.47 0.43 16.27
CA ASP A 36 -4.59 0.30 17.21
C ASP A 36 -5.84 -0.14 16.44
N VAL A 37 -6.55 -1.16 16.94
CA VAL A 37 -7.91 -1.48 16.46
C VAL A 37 -8.85 -0.42 16.99
N THR A 38 -9.43 0.39 16.12
CA THR A 38 -10.18 1.60 16.50
C THR A 38 -11.67 1.35 16.68
N TRP A 39 -12.24 0.38 15.97
CA TRP A 39 -13.66 0.03 16.08
C TRP A 39 -13.95 -1.42 15.65
N GLY A 40 -15.17 -1.89 15.93
CA GLY A 40 -15.68 -3.19 15.50
C GLY A 40 -16.06 -4.15 16.64
N ASN A 41 -15.88 -3.75 17.90
CA ASN A 41 -16.31 -4.52 19.08
C ASN A 41 -15.88 -6.01 19.04
N GLY A 42 -14.56 -6.24 18.91
CA GLY A 42 -13.98 -7.59 18.84
C GLY A 42 -13.89 -8.20 17.43
N ARG A 43 -14.39 -7.51 16.39
CA ARG A 43 -14.26 -7.92 14.97
C ARG A 43 -12.89 -7.64 14.36
N GLY A 44 -12.16 -6.67 14.90
CA GLY A 44 -10.73 -6.50 14.64
C GLY A 44 -9.91 -7.27 15.67
N LYS A 45 -9.05 -8.19 15.24
CA LYS A 45 -8.23 -9.02 16.14
C LYS A 45 -6.79 -9.05 15.67
N ILE A 46 -5.87 -8.85 16.61
CA ILE A 46 -4.45 -9.13 16.42
C ILE A 46 -4.17 -10.51 17.01
N LEU A 47 -3.65 -11.40 16.18
CA LEU A 47 -3.44 -12.82 16.40
C LEU A 47 -1.96 -13.17 16.22
N ASN A 48 -1.60 -14.43 16.50
CA ASN A 48 -0.27 -14.99 16.25
C ASN A 48 0.86 -14.12 16.84
N ASN A 49 0.69 -13.67 18.08
CA ASN A 49 1.64 -12.81 18.78
C ASN A 49 2.03 -11.53 17.99
N GLY A 50 1.05 -10.89 17.35
CA GLY A 50 1.26 -9.63 16.62
C GLY A 50 1.57 -9.80 15.14
N GLN A 51 1.58 -11.03 14.61
CA GLN A 51 1.98 -11.29 13.23
C GLN A 51 0.82 -11.26 12.23
N LEU A 52 -0.42 -11.33 12.71
CA LEU A 52 -1.62 -11.35 11.86
C LEU A 52 -2.68 -10.43 12.47
N LEU A 53 -3.33 -9.63 11.64
CA LEU A 53 -4.53 -8.89 12.00
C LEU A 53 -5.67 -9.33 11.08
N THR A 54 -6.83 -9.62 11.64
CA THR A 54 -8.06 -9.89 10.88
C THR A 54 -9.10 -8.82 11.16
N LEU A 55 -9.76 -8.34 10.11
CA LEU A 55 -10.97 -7.53 10.21
C LEU A 55 -12.15 -8.36 9.72
N SER A 56 -13.21 -8.44 10.51
CA SER A 56 -14.46 -9.07 10.11
C SER A 56 -15.61 -8.07 9.98
N LEU A 57 -16.59 -8.44 9.16
CA LEU A 57 -17.81 -7.70 8.89
C LEU A 57 -19.02 -8.65 8.94
N ASP A 58 -20.04 -8.23 9.67
CA ASP A 58 -21.37 -8.85 9.72
C ASP A 58 -22.45 -7.75 9.72
N SER A 59 -23.72 -8.15 9.78
CA SER A 59 -24.85 -7.22 9.68
C SER A 59 -24.94 -6.22 10.83
N ALA A 60 -24.21 -6.44 11.94
CA ALA A 60 -24.19 -5.51 13.05
C ALA A 60 -23.09 -4.46 12.91
N SER A 61 -21.91 -4.83 12.41
CA SER A 61 -20.80 -3.89 12.23
C SER A 61 -19.68 -4.46 11.36
N GLY A 62 -18.89 -3.57 10.77
CA GLY A 62 -17.55 -3.89 10.27
C GLY A 62 -16.47 -3.78 11.36
N SER A 63 -15.25 -3.53 10.93
CA SER A 63 -14.14 -3.21 11.83
C SER A 63 -13.03 -2.44 11.13
N GLY A 64 -12.13 -1.84 11.91
CA GLY A 64 -10.97 -1.15 11.37
C GLY A 64 -9.87 -0.89 12.38
N PHE A 65 -8.71 -0.54 11.85
CA PHE A 65 -7.53 -0.15 12.63
C PHE A 65 -6.85 1.08 12.02
N GLN A 66 -5.99 1.71 12.80
CA GLN A 66 -5.13 2.80 12.34
C GLN A 66 -3.70 2.61 12.83
N SER A 67 -2.71 3.22 12.18
CA SER A 67 -1.35 3.28 12.70
C SER A 67 -1.26 4.16 13.94
N LYS A 68 -0.39 3.79 14.88
CA LYS A 68 -0.10 4.59 16.09
C LYS A 68 0.64 5.88 15.80
N ASN A 69 1.41 5.92 14.73
CA ASN A 69 2.10 7.12 14.27
C ASN A 69 1.37 7.79 13.10
N GLN A 70 1.55 9.11 12.98
CA GLN A 70 1.32 9.87 11.75
C GLN A 70 2.63 9.97 10.97
N TYR A 71 2.52 10.06 9.66
CA TYR A 71 3.67 10.16 8.75
C TYR A 71 3.47 11.34 7.80
N LEU A 72 4.55 12.06 7.51
CA LEU A 72 4.59 13.01 6.39
C LEU A 72 5.60 12.50 5.38
N TYR A 73 5.11 11.82 4.35
CA TYR A 73 5.86 10.96 3.43
C TYR A 73 6.30 9.61 4.02
N GLY A 74 6.36 8.60 3.15
CA GLY A 74 6.85 7.27 3.48
C GLY A 74 6.71 6.27 2.33
N LYS A 75 7.43 5.17 2.46
CA LYS A 75 7.12 3.91 1.78
C LYS A 75 6.45 2.97 2.78
N ILE A 76 5.22 2.58 2.50
CA ILE A 76 4.38 1.81 3.42
C ILE A 76 3.86 0.59 2.69
N ASP A 77 4.34 -0.58 3.10
CA ASP A 77 3.92 -1.88 2.57
C ASP A 77 2.99 -2.57 3.57
N MET A 78 1.92 -3.19 3.06
CA MET A 78 1.10 -4.13 3.82
C MET A 78 0.84 -5.37 2.99
N GLN A 79 0.92 -6.55 3.60
CA GLN A 79 0.41 -7.76 2.98
C GLN A 79 -1.05 -7.96 3.33
N ILE A 80 -1.90 -8.07 2.32
CA ILE A 80 -3.36 -8.18 2.47
C ILE A 80 -3.83 -9.44 1.73
N LYS A 81 -4.72 -10.20 2.36
CA LYS A 81 -5.51 -11.26 1.74
C LYS A 81 -6.98 -10.94 1.89
N LEU A 82 -7.70 -10.87 0.77
CA LEU A 82 -9.07 -10.37 0.70
C LEU A 82 -10.10 -11.44 1.08
N VAL A 83 -11.35 -11.00 1.22
CA VAL A 83 -12.49 -11.85 1.58
C VAL A 83 -12.73 -12.90 0.49
N PRO A 84 -12.68 -14.21 0.79
CA PRO A 84 -12.94 -15.26 -0.19
C PRO A 84 -14.43 -15.45 -0.44
N GLY A 85 -14.78 -16.20 -1.49
CA GLY A 85 -16.17 -16.56 -1.78
C GLY A 85 -16.98 -15.38 -2.30
N ASN A 86 -18.24 -15.27 -1.85
CA ASN A 86 -19.10 -14.14 -2.21
C ASN A 86 -18.80 -12.98 -1.28
N SER A 87 -18.23 -11.91 -1.81
CA SER A 87 -17.88 -10.69 -1.09
C SER A 87 -18.57 -9.44 -1.65
N ALA A 88 -19.59 -9.64 -2.50
CA ALA A 88 -20.34 -8.54 -3.10
C ALA A 88 -20.86 -7.56 -2.04
N GLY A 89 -20.80 -6.27 -2.35
CA GLY A 89 -21.18 -5.16 -1.47
C GLY A 89 -20.16 -4.83 -0.37
N THR A 90 -19.11 -5.63 -0.19
CA THR A 90 -18.05 -5.33 0.80
C THR A 90 -16.91 -4.50 0.21
N VAL A 91 -16.31 -3.64 1.04
CA VAL A 91 -15.08 -2.91 0.73
C VAL A 91 -14.05 -3.17 1.81
N THR A 92 -12.91 -3.71 1.42
CA THR A 92 -11.70 -3.67 2.26
C THR A 92 -10.92 -2.42 1.87
N ALA A 93 -10.73 -1.47 2.77
CA ALA A 93 -9.96 -0.25 2.51
C ALA A 93 -8.57 -0.35 3.16
N TYR A 94 -7.56 0.22 2.52
CA TYR A 94 -6.21 0.41 3.02
C TYR A 94 -5.72 1.76 2.52
N TYR A 95 -5.59 2.74 3.41
CA TYR A 95 -5.48 4.13 2.99
C TYR A 95 -4.68 4.99 3.96
N LEU A 96 -4.17 6.10 3.48
CA LEU A 96 -3.58 7.17 4.30
C LEU A 96 -4.56 8.32 4.35
N ARG A 97 -4.78 8.90 5.53
CA ARG A 97 -5.67 10.06 5.69
C ARG A 97 -5.17 11.02 6.76
N SER A 98 -5.27 12.32 6.50
CA SER A 98 -5.03 13.37 7.50
C SER A 98 -6.31 13.72 8.27
N GLU A 99 -6.14 14.39 9.41
CA GLU A 99 -7.27 14.87 10.20
C GLU A 99 -7.84 16.19 9.62
N GLY A 100 -9.05 16.55 10.04
CA GLY A 100 -9.71 17.80 9.63
C GLY A 100 -10.68 17.66 8.44
N SER A 101 -11.31 18.78 8.09
CA SER A 101 -12.34 18.88 7.04
C SER A 101 -11.78 19.09 5.62
N SER A 102 -10.53 19.57 5.51
CA SER A 102 -9.79 19.70 4.25
C SER A 102 -8.68 18.65 4.17
N TRP A 103 -9.03 17.40 4.45
CA TRP A 103 -8.04 16.34 4.60
C TRP A 103 -7.37 15.99 3.27
N ASP A 104 -6.16 15.45 3.37
CA ASP A 104 -5.49 14.75 2.29
C ASP A 104 -5.68 13.24 2.51
N GLU A 105 -5.82 12.47 1.42
CA GLU A 105 -6.02 11.02 1.51
C GLU A 105 -5.53 10.27 0.25
N ILE A 106 -5.08 9.04 0.43
CA ILE A 106 -4.50 8.16 -0.60
C ILE A 106 -5.05 6.75 -0.38
N ASP A 107 -5.81 6.23 -1.36
CA ASP A 107 -6.66 5.06 -1.13
C ASP A 107 -6.29 3.85 -1.98
N PHE A 108 -6.23 2.69 -1.34
CA PHE A 108 -6.65 1.42 -1.95
C PHE A 108 -7.99 1.01 -1.36
N GLU A 109 -8.94 0.71 -2.23
CA GLU A 109 -10.23 0.11 -1.87
C GLU A 109 -10.43 -1.14 -2.73
N PHE A 110 -10.63 -2.27 -2.07
CA PHE A 110 -10.87 -3.56 -2.72
C PHE A 110 -12.35 -3.84 -2.72
N LEU A 111 -12.98 -3.70 -3.88
CA LEU A 111 -14.42 -3.88 -4.05
C LEU A 111 -14.69 -5.37 -4.28
N GLY A 112 -15.42 -5.97 -3.34
CA GLY A 112 -15.80 -7.37 -3.42
C GLY A 112 -16.78 -7.67 -4.54
N ASN A 113 -16.96 -8.95 -4.82
CA ASN A 113 -17.76 -9.41 -5.96
C ASN A 113 -18.43 -10.75 -5.66
N LEU A 114 -19.29 -11.20 -6.59
CA LEU A 114 -19.87 -12.54 -6.53
C LEU A 114 -18.78 -13.60 -6.61
N SER A 115 -19.04 -14.80 -6.07
CA SER A 115 -18.09 -15.91 -6.14
C SER A 115 -17.70 -16.22 -7.58
N GLY A 116 -16.40 -16.26 -7.86
CA GLY A 116 -15.85 -16.53 -9.19
C GLY A 116 -15.66 -15.28 -10.06
N ASP A 117 -16.26 -14.14 -9.70
CA ASP A 117 -16.04 -12.88 -10.40
C ASP A 117 -14.83 -12.12 -9.82
N PRO A 118 -14.11 -11.35 -10.64
CA PRO A 118 -12.88 -10.69 -10.21
C PRO A 118 -13.16 -9.55 -9.23
N TYR A 119 -12.28 -9.42 -8.23
CA TYR A 119 -12.17 -8.22 -7.40
C TYR A 119 -11.76 -7.00 -8.22
N ILE A 120 -12.22 -5.82 -7.80
CA ILE A 120 -11.75 -4.54 -8.33
C ILE A 120 -10.84 -3.87 -7.30
N VAL A 121 -9.65 -3.46 -7.73
CA VAL A 121 -8.81 -2.52 -6.98
C VAL A 121 -9.16 -1.12 -7.44
N HIS A 122 -9.74 -0.36 -6.54
CA HIS A 122 -10.06 1.04 -6.69
C HIS A 122 -8.98 1.87 -5.99
N THR A 123 -8.47 2.90 -6.66
CA THR A 123 -7.53 3.86 -6.06
C THR A 123 -8.07 5.27 -6.18
N ASN A 124 -7.83 6.10 -5.16
CA ASN A 124 -8.20 7.51 -5.17
C ASN A 124 -7.12 8.37 -4.50
N VAL A 125 -7.18 9.67 -4.76
CA VAL A 125 -6.32 10.67 -4.12
C VAL A 125 -7.15 11.91 -3.82
N TYR A 126 -7.22 12.27 -2.54
CA TYR A 126 -7.82 13.51 -2.06
C TYR A 126 -6.73 14.52 -1.72
N THR A 127 -6.98 15.75 -2.10
CA THR A 127 -6.15 16.91 -1.77
C THR A 127 -7.05 18.02 -1.27
N GLN A 128 -6.84 18.51 -0.05
CA GLN A 128 -7.67 19.56 0.55
C GLN A 128 -9.18 19.22 0.51
N GLY A 129 -9.55 17.98 0.83
CA GLY A 129 -10.92 17.47 0.82
C GLY A 129 -11.49 17.19 -0.58
N LYS A 130 -10.74 17.46 -1.66
CA LYS A 130 -11.18 17.21 -3.04
C LYS A 130 -10.60 15.91 -3.57
N GLY A 131 -11.44 14.90 -3.76
CA GLY A 131 -11.15 13.64 -4.45
C GLY A 131 -11.60 13.67 -5.91
N ASN A 132 -12.43 12.71 -6.31
CA ASN A 132 -12.88 12.48 -7.70
C ASN A 132 -11.75 12.09 -8.66
N ARG A 133 -10.77 11.31 -8.18
CA ARG A 133 -9.61 10.87 -8.95
C ARG A 133 -9.51 9.35 -9.02
N GLU A 134 -10.64 8.69 -9.23
CA GLU A 134 -10.76 7.25 -9.14
C GLU A 134 -10.08 6.58 -10.37
N GLN A 135 -9.29 5.55 -10.10
CA GLN A 135 -8.84 4.59 -11.11
C GLN A 135 -9.13 3.19 -10.61
N GLN A 136 -9.65 2.32 -11.48
CA GLN A 136 -10.01 0.95 -11.13
C GLN A 136 -9.26 -0.05 -11.99
N PHE A 137 -8.89 -1.18 -11.39
CA PHE A 137 -8.11 -2.23 -12.01
C PHE A 137 -8.64 -3.61 -11.61
N TYR A 138 -8.58 -4.57 -12.54
CA TYR A 138 -8.51 -5.98 -12.15
C TYR A 138 -7.08 -6.35 -11.73
N LEU A 139 -6.93 -7.48 -11.05
CA LEU A 139 -5.63 -8.05 -10.67
C LEU A 139 -5.27 -9.22 -11.59
N TRP A 140 -3.97 -9.47 -11.76
CA TRP A 140 -3.42 -10.61 -12.51
C TRP A 140 -3.31 -11.90 -11.67
N PHE A 141 -4.00 -11.94 -10.54
CA PHE A 141 -4.05 -13.06 -9.59
C PHE A 141 -5.37 -13.00 -8.80
N ASP A 142 -5.70 -14.09 -8.10
CA ASP A 142 -6.80 -14.13 -7.14
C ASP A 142 -6.32 -13.58 -5.78
N PRO A 143 -6.75 -12.36 -5.36
CA PRO A 143 -6.30 -11.73 -4.12
C PRO A 143 -6.89 -12.36 -2.85
N THR A 144 -7.77 -13.35 -2.98
CA THR A 144 -8.37 -14.08 -1.86
C THR A 144 -7.59 -15.35 -1.51
N ALA A 145 -6.79 -15.87 -2.46
CA ALA A 145 -6.08 -17.14 -2.34
C ALA A 145 -4.82 -17.03 -1.46
N ASP A 146 -4.05 -15.96 -1.58
CA ASP A 146 -2.84 -15.72 -0.78
C ASP A 146 -2.68 -14.22 -0.46
N PHE A 147 -1.71 -13.91 0.39
CA PHE A 147 -1.32 -12.55 0.73
C PHE A 147 -0.50 -11.92 -0.39
N HIS A 148 -0.92 -10.73 -0.81
CA HIS A 148 -0.19 -9.89 -1.76
C HIS A 148 0.22 -8.57 -1.11
N THR A 149 1.32 -7.98 -1.59
CA THR A 149 1.86 -6.75 -1.02
C THR A 149 1.27 -5.54 -1.74
N TYR A 150 0.59 -4.68 -0.99
CA TYR A 150 0.06 -3.41 -1.46
C TYR A 150 0.87 -2.29 -0.82
N SER A 151 1.45 -1.41 -1.66
CA SER A 151 2.37 -0.39 -1.17
C SER A 151 1.99 1.00 -1.65
N PHE A 152 2.19 1.96 -0.75
CA PHE A 152 2.30 3.38 -1.09
C PHE A 152 3.77 3.78 -1.09
N LEU A 153 4.23 4.45 -2.14
CA LEU A 153 5.39 5.34 -2.09
C LEU A 153 4.88 6.76 -2.17
N TRP A 154 4.92 7.49 -1.07
CA TRP A 154 4.49 8.87 -0.99
C TRP A 154 5.70 9.73 -0.59
N ASN A 155 6.15 10.59 -1.50
CA ASN A 155 7.29 11.47 -1.27
C ASN A 155 7.02 12.88 -1.85
N PRO A 156 7.94 13.86 -1.75
CA PRO A 156 7.69 15.21 -2.29
C PRO A 156 7.43 15.29 -3.79
N ALA A 157 7.86 14.28 -4.58
CA ALA A 157 7.74 14.27 -6.03
C ALA A 157 6.46 13.58 -6.52
N HIS A 158 6.02 12.51 -5.88
CA HIS A 158 4.85 11.74 -6.30
C HIS A 158 4.29 10.77 -5.25
N VAL A 159 3.06 10.35 -5.49
CA VAL A 159 2.45 9.16 -4.88
C VAL A 159 2.47 8.05 -5.93
N VAL A 160 2.99 6.88 -5.58
CA VAL A 160 2.93 5.68 -6.42
C VAL A 160 2.26 4.55 -5.65
N PHE A 161 1.31 3.89 -6.32
CA PHE A 161 0.61 2.73 -5.84
C PHE A 161 1.25 1.49 -6.46
N TYR A 162 1.63 0.52 -5.63
CA TYR A 162 2.19 -0.75 -6.09
C TYR A 162 1.36 -1.94 -5.64
N VAL A 163 1.35 -2.98 -6.48
CA VAL A 163 0.91 -4.33 -6.15
C VAL A 163 2.05 -5.29 -6.47
N ASP A 164 2.54 -5.99 -5.45
CA ASP A 164 3.73 -6.87 -5.52
C ASP A 164 4.94 -6.21 -6.19
N GLY A 165 5.18 -4.94 -5.86
CA GLY A 165 6.29 -4.16 -6.42
C GLY A 165 6.07 -3.67 -7.86
N ARG A 166 4.93 -3.95 -8.49
CA ARG A 166 4.57 -3.40 -9.81
C ARG A 166 3.76 -2.11 -9.64
N PRO A 167 4.21 -0.97 -10.19
CA PRO A 167 3.44 0.27 -10.12
C PRO A 167 2.16 0.14 -10.95
N ILE A 168 1.02 0.49 -10.37
CA ILE A 168 -0.28 0.48 -11.06
C ILE A 168 -0.79 1.90 -11.34
N ARG A 169 -0.35 2.87 -10.54
CA ARG A 169 -0.73 4.28 -10.63
C ARG A 169 0.38 5.18 -10.10
N GLU A 170 0.56 6.33 -10.75
CA GLU A 170 1.42 7.42 -10.28
C GLU A 170 0.59 8.71 -10.27
N PHE A 171 0.62 9.45 -9.16
CA PHE A 171 0.08 10.79 -9.02
C PHE A 171 1.23 11.75 -8.72
N LYS A 172 1.61 12.55 -9.71
CA LYS A 172 2.78 13.43 -9.62
C LYS A 172 2.44 14.71 -8.85
N ASN A 173 3.43 15.23 -8.12
CA ASN A 173 3.37 16.59 -7.62
C ASN A 173 3.48 17.57 -8.81
N LEU A 174 2.37 18.22 -9.12
CA LEU A 174 2.24 19.21 -10.19
C LEU A 174 1.81 20.57 -9.63
N GLU A 175 2.21 20.91 -8.41
CA GLU A 175 1.89 22.21 -7.78
C GLU A 175 2.40 23.40 -8.59
N GLY A 176 3.53 23.25 -9.29
CA GLY A 176 4.04 24.27 -10.22
C GLY A 176 3.10 24.54 -11.40
N ALA A 177 2.14 23.65 -11.67
CA ALA A 177 1.07 23.81 -12.63
C ALA A 177 -0.29 24.09 -11.97
N GLY A 178 -0.36 24.30 -10.65
CA GLY A 178 -1.60 24.60 -9.92
C GLY A 178 -2.41 23.37 -9.48
N VAL A 179 -1.83 22.16 -9.54
CA VAL A 179 -2.47 20.95 -8.98
C VAL A 179 -2.00 20.76 -7.54
N GLU A 180 -2.94 20.76 -6.60
CA GLU A 180 -2.65 20.48 -5.18
C GLU A 180 -2.04 19.08 -4.99
N TYR A 181 -1.21 18.94 -3.97
CA TYR A 181 -0.50 17.70 -3.66
C TYR A 181 -0.40 17.48 -2.13
N PRO A 182 -0.58 16.25 -1.62
CA PRO A 182 -0.57 15.98 -0.18
C PRO A 182 0.85 16.12 0.38
N LYS A 183 1.25 17.34 0.76
CA LYS A 183 2.64 17.65 1.19
C LYS A 183 2.77 18.28 2.56
N LYS A 184 1.65 18.75 3.12
CA LYS A 184 1.63 19.57 4.34
C LYS A 184 0.97 18.85 5.52
N GLN A 185 0.09 17.90 5.24
CA GLN A 185 -0.71 17.24 6.26
C GLN A 185 -0.15 15.86 6.56
N PRO A 186 0.34 15.60 7.78
CA PRO A 186 0.71 14.26 8.21
C PRO A 186 -0.53 13.36 8.19
N MET A 187 -0.36 12.12 7.75
CA MET A 187 -1.42 11.14 7.62
C MET A 187 -1.17 9.93 8.50
N ARG A 188 -2.24 9.37 9.08
CA ARG A 188 -2.19 8.00 9.62
C ARG A 188 -2.51 7.03 8.51
N LEU A 189 -1.98 5.82 8.63
CA LEU A 189 -2.47 4.67 7.90
C LEU A 189 -3.75 4.18 8.56
N TYR A 190 -4.72 3.79 7.75
CA TYR A 190 -5.97 3.19 8.16
C TYR A 190 -6.23 1.94 7.33
N SER A 191 -7.00 1.03 7.90
CA SER A 191 -7.67 -0.01 7.14
C SER A 191 -8.99 -0.37 7.80
N SER A 192 -9.97 -0.72 6.97
CA SER A 192 -11.31 -1.06 7.41
C SER A 192 -11.92 -2.13 6.50
N LEU A 193 -12.90 -2.86 7.03
CA LEU A 193 -13.79 -3.71 6.26
C LEU A 193 -15.23 -3.29 6.56
N TRP A 194 -15.97 -2.88 5.53
CA TRP A 194 -17.29 -2.29 5.68
C TRP A 194 -18.21 -2.59 4.48
N ASN A 195 -19.50 -2.36 4.66
CA ASN A 195 -20.52 -2.53 3.62
C ASN A 195 -20.72 -1.22 2.84
N ALA A 196 -20.70 -1.31 1.52
CA ALA A 196 -20.84 -0.20 0.59
C ALA A 196 -21.82 -0.57 -0.54
N ASP A 197 -22.96 -1.14 -0.16
CA ASP A 197 -23.99 -1.67 -1.05
C ASP A 197 -24.43 -0.71 -2.15
N ASP A 198 -24.34 0.60 -1.90
CA ASP A 198 -24.80 1.63 -2.83
C ASP A 198 -23.89 1.80 -4.05
N TRP A 199 -22.66 1.28 -4.03
CA TRP A 199 -21.73 1.50 -5.14
C TRP A 199 -20.68 0.41 -5.39
N ALA A 200 -20.32 -0.41 -4.39
CA ALA A 200 -19.13 -1.28 -4.47
C ALA A 200 -19.18 -2.30 -5.61
N THR A 201 -20.25 -3.09 -5.70
CA THR A 201 -20.32 -4.20 -6.66
C THR A 201 -21.27 -3.85 -7.79
N ARG A 202 -20.72 -3.83 -9.02
CA ARG A 202 -21.45 -3.45 -10.25
C ARG A 202 -22.16 -2.10 -10.12
N GLY A 203 -21.48 -1.11 -9.54
CA GLY A 203 -22.05 0.22 -9.30
C GLY A 203 -23.24 0.21 -8.34
N GLY A 204 -23.27 -0.74 -7.39
CA GLY A 204 -24.31 -0.85 -6.37
C GLY A 204 -25.51 -1.71 -6.75
N LEU A 205 -25.50 -2.35 -7.92
CA LEU A 205 -26.58 -3.24 -8.37
C LEU A 205 -26.63 -4.56 -7.57
N VAL A 206 -25.48 -5.02 -7.07
CA VAL A 206 -25.38 -6.25 -6.28
C VAL A 206 -25.13 -5.88 -4.83
N LYS A 207 -26.01 -6.38 -3.95
CA LYS A 207 -26.01 -6.11 -2.51
C LYS A 207 -25.33 -7.23 -1.73
N THR A 208 -24.93 -6.93 -0.51
CA THR A 208 -24.30 -7.89 0.39
C THR A 208 -25.29 -8.97 0.80
N ASP A 209 -24.92 -10.23 0.56
CA ASP A 209 -25.64 -11.37 1.10
C ASP A 209 -25.16 -11.66 2.53
N TRP A 210 -25.85 -11.09 3.52
CA TRP A 210 -25.50 -11.25 4.93
C TRP A 210 -25.56 -12.69 5.45
N SER A 211 -26.17 -13.63 4.72
CA SER A 211 -26.12 -15.05 5.08
C SER A 211 -24.72 -15.65 4.92
N GLN A 212 -23.83 -14.98 4.18
CA GLN A 212 -22.41 -15.35 4.00
C GLN A 212 -21.50 -14.75 5.08
N ALA A 213 -22.03 -13.94 6.00
CA ALA A 213 -21.24 -13.37 7.08
C ALA A 213 -20.74 -14.46 8.06
N PRO A 214 -19.57 -14.26 8.71
CA PRO A 214 -18.74 -13.07 8.65
C PRO A 214 -17.80 -13.04 7.44
N PHE A 215 -17.74 -11.88 6.77
CA PHE A 215 -16.70 -11.58 5.79
C PHE A 215 -15.42 -11.25 6.52
N THR A 216 -14.27 -11.79 6.10
CA THR A 216 -12.99 -11.59 6.81
C THR A 216 -11.86 -11.26 5.84
N ALA A 217 -11.20 -10.12 6.06
CA ALA A 217 -9.95 -9.74 5.41
C ALA A 217 -8.78 -9.89 6.39
N SER A 218 -7.61 -10.26 5.88
CA SER A 218 -6.41 -10.54 6.69
C SER A 218 -5.24 -9.64 6.30
N PHE A 219 -4.49 -9.19 7.29
CA PHE A 219 -3.39 -8.22 7.16
C PHE A 219 -2.17 -8.72 7.93
N ARG A 220 -0.98 -8.59 7.35
CA ARG A 220 0.28 -8.94 8.01
C ARG A 220 1.45 -8.14 7.46
N ASN A 221 2.59 -8.25 8.14
CA ASN A 221 3.87 -7.73 7.66
C ASN A 221 3.79 -6.24 7.25
N LEU A 222 3.18 -5.42 8.10
CA LEU A 222 3.20 -3.97 7.94
C LEU A 222 4.66 -3.50 8.03
N ARG A 223 5.15 -2.85 6.97
CA ARG A 223 6.49 -2.25 6.96
C ARG A 223 6.37 -0.79 6.60
N VAL A 224 6.72 0.07 7.54
CA VAL A 224 6.72 1.51 7.36
C VAL A 224 8.16 2.02 7.35
N ASN A 225 8.60 2.56 6.22
CA ASN A 225 9.77 3.42 6.15
C ASN A 225 9.30 4.85 5.82
N GLY A 226 8.95 5.60 6.86
CA GLY A 226 8.32 6.92 6.72
C GLY A 226 8.88 7.95 7.68
N CYS A 227 8.56 9.22 7.42
CA CYS A 227 8.89 10.30 8.33
C CYS A 227 7.79 10.40 9.39
N VAL A 228 7.99 9.76 10.54
CA VAL A 228 7.12 9.95 11.72
C VAL A 228 7.00 11.44 12.01
N TRP A 229 5.77 11.93 12.13
CA TRP A 229 5.45 13.29 12.52
C TRP A 229 4.97 13.31 13.96
N SER A 230 5.64 14.10 14.80
CA SER A 230 5.33 14.22 16.22
C SER A 230 5.73 15.59 16.73
N ASN A 231 4.91 16.19 17.62
CA ASN A 231 5.19 17.49 18.24
C ASN A 231 5.53 18.60 17.22
N GLY A 232 4.81 18.62 16.09
CA GLY A 232 4.97 19.63 15.04
C GLY A 232 6.25 19.49 14.20
N ALA A 233 6.98 18.38 14.31
CA ALA A 233 8.22 18.15 13.59
C ALA A 233 8.26 16.79 12.90
N SER A 234 8.97 16.74 11.77
CA SER A 234 9.26 15.50 11.04
C SER A 234 10.53 14.85 11.57
N SER A 235 10.50 13.52 11.71
CA SER A 235 11.70 12.71 11.99
C SER A 235 12.66 12.59 10.80
N CYS A 236 12.24 13.02 9.60
CA CYS A 236 13.14 13.13 8.46
C CYS A 236 13.96 14.43 8.56
N LYS A 237 15.26 14.28 8.82
CA LYS A 237 16.22 15.39 8.71
C LYS A 237 16.60 15.61 7.25
N SER A 238 16.77 16.86 6.85
CA SER A 238 17.33 17.22 5.54
C SER A 238 18.72 16.58 5.37
N GLY A 239 18.93 15.86 4.26
CA GLY A 239 20.24 15.28 3.92
C GLY A 239 20.55 13.89 4.51
N SER A 240 19.58 13.19 5.11
CA SER A 240 19.79 11.80 5.55
C SER A 240 19.92 10.87 4.34
N SER A 241 21.13 10.36 4.10
CA SER A 241 21.48 9.39 3.05
C SER A 241 20.69 8.08 3.10
N ASP A 242 20.07 7.78 4.24
CA ASP A 242 19.48 6.47 4.52
C ASP A 242 18.03 6.35 4.02
N LYS A 243 17.47 7.41 3.43
CA LYS A 243 16.08 7.48 2.96
C LYS A 243 15.99 7.66 1.45
N THR A 244 16.55 6.71 0.70
CA THR A 244 16.52 6.68 -0.78
C THR A 244 15.10 6.78 -1.36
N TRP A 245 14.09 6.29 -0.64
CA TRP A 245 12.68 6.38 -1.04
C TRP A 245 12.16 7.83 -1.10
N LEU A 246 12.74 8.76 -0.35
CA LEU A 246 12.27 10.15 -0.26
C LEU A 246 12.48 10.93 -1.57
N SER A 247 13.49 10.54 -2.35
CA SER A 247 13.76 11.10 -3.68
C SER A 247 13.57 10.08 -4.80
N GLN A 248 13.07 8.88 -4.48
CA GLN A 248 12.84 7.83 -5.45
C GLN A 248 11.86 8.31 -6.52
N GLN A 249 12.19 8.03 -7.78
CA GLN A 249 11.30 8.20 -8.93
C GLN A 249 11.11 6.85 -9.64
N LEU A 250 10.14 6.77 -10.55
CA LEU A 250 9.99 5.60 -11.41
C LEU A 250 11.09 5.60 -12.47
N ASP A 251 11.95 4.59 -12.44
CA ASP A 251 12.89 4.32 -13.54
C ASP A 251 12.16 3.89 -14.83
N ALA A 252 12.89 3.82 -15.94
CA ALA A 252 12.32 3.48 -17.25
C ALA A 252 11.65 2.09 -17.29
N THR A 253 12.12 1.14 -16.49
CA THR A 253 11.52 -0.21 -16.40
C THR A 253 10.17 -0.14 -15.70
N ASN A 254 10.12 0.54 -14.57
CA ASN A 254 8.90 0.74 -13.80
C ASN A 254 7.86 1.61 -14.56
N GLN A 255 8.30 2.60 -15.34
CA GLN A 255 7.41 3.36 -16.22
C GLN A 255 6.80 2.48 -17.33
N LYS A 256 7.58 1.57 -17.91
CA LYS A 256 7.06 0.60 -18.89
C LYS A 256 6.08 -0.38 -18.24
N MET A 257 6.39 -0.85 -17.03
CA MET A 257 5.49 -1.72 -16.26
C MET A 257 4.17 -1.02 -15.95
N LEU A 258 4.21 0.23 -15.48
CA LEU A 258 3.02 1.04 -15.21
C LEU A 258 2.11 1.13 -16.44
N LYS A 259 2.67 1.47 -17.60
CA LYS A 259 1.93 1.53 -18.86
C LYS A 259 1.34 0.17 -19.26
N TRP A 260 2.09 -0.91 -19.03
CA TRP A 260 1.59 -2.26 -19.32
C TRP A 260 0.44 -2.65 -18.38
N VAL A 261 0.53 -2.36 -17.08
CA VAL A 261 -0.57 -2.61 -16.13
C VAL A 261 -1.80 -1.81 -16.54
N GLN A 262 -1.65 -0.52 -16.79
CA GLN A 262 -2.75 0.35 -17.20
C GLN A 262 -3.41 -0.13 -18.51
N LYS A 263 -2.61 -0.58 -19.48
CA LYS A 263 -3.14 -1.09 -20.75
C LYS A 263 -3.94 -2.38 -20.60
N ASN A 264 -3.52 -3.29 -19.72
CA ASN A 264 -4.07 -4.66 -19.66
C ASN A 264 -5.10 -4.87 -18.55
N TYR A 265 -5.06 -4.06 -17.48
CA TYR A 265 -5.85 -4.31 -16.27
C TYR A 265 -6.70 -3.14 -15.81
N MET A 266 -6.48 -1.92 -16.30
CA MET A 266 -7.28 -0.76 -15.91
C MET A 266 -8.66 -0.82 -16.59
N ILE A 267 -9.71 -0.65 -15.80
CA ILE A 267 -11.10 -0.71 -16.26
C ILE A 267 -11.83 0.63 -16.13
N TYR A 268 -11.33 1.54 -15.28
CA TYR A 268 -11.83 2.90 -15.16
C TYR A 268 -10.68 3.87 -14.92
N ASN A 269 -10.78 5.05 -15.53
CA ASN A 269 -9.83 6.13 -15.33
C ASN A 269 -10.53 7.50 -15.43
N TYR A 270 -10.59 8.22 -14.32
CA TYR A 270 -11.16 9.57 -14.25
C TYR A 270 -10.55 10.53 -15.28
N CYS A 271 -9.26 10.38 -15.63
CA CYS A 271 -8.58 11.21 -16.64
C CYS A 271 -9.11 11.03 -18.07
N THR A 272 -9.97 10.04 -18.31
CA THR A 272 -10.59 9.80 -19.63
C THR A 272 -12.12 9.88 -19.59
N ASP A 273 -12.70 10.18 -18.42
CA ASP A 273 -14.14 10.22 -18.21
C ASP A 273 -14.72 11.60 -18.53
N ILE A 274 -14.87 11.88 -19.82
CA ILE A 274 -15.45 13.14 -20.32
C ILE A 274 -16.92 13.31 -19.92
N LYS A 275 -17.64 12.22 -19.57
CA LYS A 275 -19.03 12.30 -19.14
C LYS A 275 -19.11 12.86 -17.72
N ARG A 276 -18.21 12.43 -16.84
CA ARG A 276 -18.10 12.95 -15.48
C ARG A 276 -17.50 14.35 -15.44
N PHE A 277 -16.62 14.69 -16.38
CA PHE A 277 -15.96 16.00 -16.46
C PHE A 277 -16.33 16.77 -17.74
N PRO A 278 -17.60 17.17 -17.92
CA PRO A 278 -18.06 17.81 -19.15
C PRO A 278 -17.47 19.22 -19.36
N LEU A 279 -16.98 19.85 -18.29
CA LEU A 279 -16.33 21.18 -18.33
C LEU A 279 -14.82 21.11 -18.57
N GLY A 280 -14.26 19.92 -18.79
CA GLY A 280 -12.84 19.70 -19.00
C GLY A 280 -12.24 18.76 -17.96
N LEU A 281 -11.31 17.93 -18.41
CA LEU A 281 -10.61 16.96 -17.58
C LEU A 281 -9.73 17.66 -16.53
N PRO A 282 -9.48 17.01 -15.37
CA PRO A 282 -8.57 17.54 -14.36
C PRO A 282 -7.19 17.91 -14.92
N LEU A 283 -6.58 18.94 -14.35
CA LEU A 283 -5.37 19.55 -14.91
C LEU A 283 -4.19 18.58 -14.90
N GLU A 284 -4.07 17.77 -13.85
CA GLU A 284 -3.08 16.69 -13.74
C GLU A 284 -3.16 15.64 -14.85
N CYS A 285 -4.30 15.52 -15.53
CA CYS A 285 -4.50 14.61 -16.66
C CYS A 285 -4.08 15.21 -18.00
N THR A 286 -3.97 16.54 -18.09
CA THR A 286 -3.79 17.27 -19.36
C THR A 286 -2.46 18.01 -19.44
N VAL A 287 -1.83 18.29 -18.30
CA VAL A 287 -0.50 18.91 -18.25
C VAL A 287 0.53 17.98 -18.90
N ARG A 288 1.12 18.44 -20.01
CA ARG A 288 2.28 17.80 -20.61
C ARG A 288 3.49 18.09 -19.74
N THR A 289 3.87 17.16 -18.88
CA THR A 289 5.19 17.21 -18.23
C THR A 289 6.26 17.11 -19.31
N LYS A 290 7.14 18.11 -19.44
CA LYS A 290 8.35 17.96 -20.26
C LYS A 290 9.06 16.70 -19.76
N SER A 291 9.21 15.71 -20.63
CA SER A 291 10.06 14.55 -20.36
C SER A 291 11.48 15.08 -20.18
N SER A 292 11.96 15.06 -18.93
CA SER A 292 13.39 15.11 -18.61
C SER A 292 14.07 13.84 -19.08
#